data_AF-A0A662P141-F1
#
_entry.id   AF-A0A662P141-F1
#
_cell.length_a   1.000
_cell.length_b   1.000
_cell.length_c   1.000
_cell.angle_alpha   90.00
_cell.angle_beta   90.00
_cell.angle_gamma   90.00
#
_symmetry.space_group_name_H-M   'P 1'
#
loop_
_entity.id
_entity.type
_entity.pdbx_description
1 polymer ?
#
loop_
_entity_poly.entity_id
_entity_poly.type
_entity_poly.pdbx_seq_one_letter_code
_entity_poly.pdbx_strand_id
1 'polypeptide(L)'
;MRNGALSLFIISLLVISNYPLTEGSESKSTKRILFDLTHSESYSPKSTPEMNDIFNFLGLKVDLLEVDVKRELGVVEGVLGAGGETEFQVEVPESGECLVFILESNSTEKYPFVLAVESPRKEILTDPWGNGLHFHEFERGNWTIKIKSRRMQAYEYKLRYGLGEVPHITRDVLRGYDVLVLMGPRTKFSREEVSAIREFVEGGGKLIYVQEGTKTIEDANEILKGTGIEFVDSLVLDKVYNLKGSPHLPIIFKQGESEIARGIRGVRAIDPVGMKLSGNAMGLAYFSDESFLDSNWNEMPDQNEERGLPCLASSSLGKGEVIVVCDSDFFNTALVRGLEGAYQFLLNIFAYASGERAPLVVREFYALKTIEAPVLIEGDETNVTIEVYSNVLREEDVVLMDKIPRELAIGNTTIEIKMSVPPNGMVKYSYRIKANKPGRYLLQPALIKIGEEIIRTGGIELNVLPKESKASHSKTVLIAAAVIILVTIASIIMVTRRWKKGR
;
A
#
# COMPACT_ATOMS: atom_id res chain seq x y z
N MET A 1 -20.20 -53.95 29.08
CA MET A 1 -18.72 -54.01 29.08
C MET A 1 -18.24 -53.66 27.69
N ARG A 2 -17.38 -52.68 27.40
CA ARG A 2 -16.70 -51.65 28.21
C ARG A 2 -16.02 -50.70 27.18
N ASN A 3 -16.19 -49.39 27.38
CA ASN A 3 -15.27 -48.26 27.04
C ASN A 3 -14.90 -48.01 25.57
N GLY A 4 -14.88 -46.80 25.01
CA GLY A 4 -15.05 -45.40 25.44
C GLY A 4 -15.06 -44.54 24.15
N ALA A 5 -15.24 -43.22 24.11
CA ALA A 5 -15.34 -42.17 25.09
C ALA A 5 -15.99 -40.93 24.42
N LEU A 6 -16.54 -40.05 25.27
CA LEU A 6 -16.87 -38.64 25.06
C LEU A 6 -15.97 -37.87 24.06
N SER A 7 -16.58 -37.07 23.18
CA SER A 7 -16.35 -35.61 23.04
C SER A 7 -17.33 -35.04 21.99
N LEU A 8 -18.30 -34.20 22.39
CA LEU A 8 -18.23 -32.74 22.29
C LEU A 8 -17.90 -32.25 20.87
N PHE A 9 -18.92 -31.82 20.12
CA PHE A 9 -18.83 -30.60 19.32
C PHE A 9 -20.24 -30.09 18.97
N ILE A 10 -20.79 -29.28 19.88
CA ILE A 10 -21.75 -28.23 19.52
C ILE A 10 -20.89 -27.15 18.85
N ILE A 11 -20.89 -27.06 17.52
CA ILE A 11 -20.66 -25.79 16.83
C ILE A 11 -22.00 -25.40 16.24
N SER A 12 -22.69 -24.58 17.01
CA SER A 12 -23.80 -23.75 16.57
C SER A 12 -23.40 -22.94 15.34
N LEU A 13 -24.30 -22.93 14.36
CA LEU A 13 -24.34 -22.02 13.24
C LEU A 13 -24.04 -20.58 13.69
N LEU A 14 -23.07 -19.94 13.04
CA LEU A 14 -23.08 -18.51 12.78
C LEU A 14 -22.52 -18.31 11.38
N VAL A 15 -23.39 -18.59 10.41
CA VAL A 15 -23.31 -18.06 9.07
C VAL A 15 -23.70 -16.58 9.18
N ILE A 16 -22.77 -15.66 8.93
CA ILE A 16 -23.13 -14.27 8.63
C ILE A 16 -22.74 -14.02 7.18
N SER A 17 -23.72 -14.22 6.30
CA SER A 17 -23.75 -13.59 4.99
C SER A 17 -24.03 -12.09 5.16
N ASN A 18 -23.29 -11.24 4.44
CA ASN A 18 -23.55 -9.82 4.16
C ASN A 18 -24.33 -9.02 5.21
N TYR A 19 -23.70 -8.31 6.17
CA TYR A 19 -24.21 -7.08 6.84
C TYR A 19 -23.13 -6.44 7.74
N PRO A 20 -23.24 -5.13 8.12
CA PRO A 20 -22.30 -4.46 9.03
C PRO A 20 -22.21 -5.22 10.35
N LEU A 21 -21.05 -5.13 11.02
CA LEU A 21 -20.80 -5.75 12.32
C LEU A 21 -22.00 -5.50 13.24
N THR A 22 -22.83 -6.53 13.43
CA THR A 22 -24.09 -6.39 14.17
C THR A 22 -23.80 -6.01 15.61
N GLU A 23 -24.53 -5.00 16.11
CA GLU A 23 -24.68 -4.63 17.52
C GLU A 23 -24.94 -5.88 18.37
N GLY A 24 -23.88 -6.45 18.92
CA GLY A 24 -23.95 -7.78 19.54
C GLY A 24 -22.81 -8.10 20.49
N SER A 25 -22.04 -7.09 20.91
CA SER A 25 -21.34 -7.03 22.18
C SER A 25 -20.85 -5.60 22.31
N GLU A 26 -21.39 -4.82 23.23
CA GLU A 26 -20.80 -3.53 23.58
C GLU A 26 -19.36 -3.80 24.05
N SER A 27 -18.37 -3.61 23.17
CA SER A 27 -17.00 -3.39 23.59
C SER A 27 -17.00 -2.10 24.42
N LYS A 28 -16.65 -2.24 25.69
CA LYS A 28 -16.62 -1.18 26.69
C LYS A 28 -15.22 -0.57 26.82
N SER A 29 -14.40 -0.62 25.78
CA SER A 29 -13.10 0.03 25.87
C SER A 29 -13.29 1.51 26.16
N THR A 30 -12.69 2.01 27.25
CA THR A 30 -12.66 3.45 27.54
C THR A 30 -11.40 4.11 27.00
N LYS A 31 -10.63 3.38 26.19
CA LYS A 31 -9.33 3.81 25.69
C LYS A 31 -9.48 5.00 24.76
N ARG A 32 -8.67 6.02 25.01
CA ARG A 32 -8.61 7.23 24.19
C ARG A 32 -7.43 7.15 23.24
N ILE A 33 -7.70 7.34 21.97
CA ILE A 33 -6.71 7.31 20.89
C ILE A 33 -6.57 8.72 20.34
N LEU A 34 -5.34 9.20 20.23
CA LEU A 34 -5.00 10.42 19.51
C LEU A 34 -4.36 10.04 18.18
N PHE A 35 -4.91 10.52 17.07
CA PHE A 35 -4.23 10.50 15.78
C PHE A 35 -3.54 11.82 15.54
N ASP A 36 -2.25 11.75 15.22
CA ASP A 36 -1.54 12.90 14.70
C ASP A 36 -1.82 13.07 13.21
N LEU A 37 -2.45 14.19 12.85
CA LEU A 37 -2.67 14.61 11.47
C LEU A 37 -1.87 15.87 11.12
N THR A 38 -1.07 16.43 12.05
CA THR A 38 -0.27 17.62 11.75
C THR A 38 1.00 17.27 10.98
N HIS A 39 1.52 16.05 11.14
CA HIS A 39 2.67 15.57 10.35
C HIS A 39 2.28 14.62 9.22
N SER A 40 1.01 14.17 9.17
CA SER A 40 0.54 13.16 8.22
C SER A 40 0.37 13.72 6.82
N GLU A 41 0.77 12.94 5.80
CA GLU A 41 0.17 13.08 4.47
C GLU A 41 -1.14 12.30 4.38
N SER A 42 -1.04 11.00 4.41
CA SER A 42 -2.17 10.18 4.07
C SER A 42 -3.10 10.03 5.26
N TYR A 43 -4.34 10.52 5.09
CA TYR A 43 -5.55 9.92 5.68
C TYR A 43 -6.00 10.43 7.06
N SER A 44 -7.18 11.06 7.11
CA SER A 44 -7.94 11.22 8.36
C SER A 44 -8.73 9.92 8.64
N PRO A 45 -8.53 9.25 9.78
CA PRO A 45 -9.21 7.98 10.09
C PRO A 45 -10.72 8.12 10.26
N LYS A 46 -11.23 9.33 10.55
CA LYS A 46 -12.68 9.62 10.64
C LYS A 46 -13.35 9.77 9.28
N SER A 47 -12.56 9.87 8.20
CA SER A 47 -13.08 10.16 6.86
C SER A 47 -13.75 8.96 6.19
N THR A 48 -13.77 7.77 6.82
CA THR A 48 -14.27 6.56 6.18
C THR A 48 -15.21 5.72 7.06
N PRO A 49 -16.29 5.15 6.48
CA PRO A 49 -17.21 4.28 7.21
C PRO A 49 -16.52 3.10 7.89
N GLU A 50 -15.54 2.47 7.23
CA GLU A 50 -14.93 1.21 7.69
C GLU A 50 -14.10 1.39 8.96
N MET A 51 -13.31 2.47 9.06
CA MET A 51 -12.56 2.79 10.28
C MET A 51 -13.49 3.22 11.42
N ASN A 52 -14.52 4.01 11.10
CA ASN A 52 -15.55 4.37 12.09
C ASN A 52 -16.28 3.12 12.59
N ASP A 53 -16.57 2.14 11.74
CA ASP A 53 -17.16 0.85 12.13
C ASP A 53 -16.23 0.09 13.07
N ILE A 54 -14.93 0.03 12.80
CA ILE A 54 -13.94 -0.60 13.69
C ILE A 54 -13.91 0.12 15.05
N PHE A 55 -13.83 1.45 15.06
CA PHE A 55 -13.78 2.22 16.30
C PHE A 55 -15.06 2.07 17.13
N ASN A 56 -16.23 2.14 16.50
CA ASN A 56 -17.51 1.94 17.14
C ASN A 56 -17.63 0.52 17.70
N PHE A 57 -17.24 -0.48 16.90
CA PHE A 57 -17.25 -1.88 17.30
C PHE A 57 -16.36 -2.15 18.52
N LEU A 58 -15.20 -1.49 18.60
CA LEU A 58 -14.24 -1.59 19.71
C LEU A 58 -14.47 -0.56 20.83
N GLY A 59 -15.55 0.23 20.77
CA GLY A 59 -15.86 1.26 21.77
C GLY A 59 -14.81 2.39 21.89
N LEU A 60 -13.94 2.57 20.90
CA LEU A 60 -12.79 3.46 20.97
C LEU A 60 -13.18 4.94 20.89
N LYS A 61 -12.63 5.76 21.78
CA LYS A 61 -12.75 7.23 21.70
C LYS A 61 -11.58 7.79 20.92
N VAL A 62 -11.86 8.31 19.72
CA VAL A 62 -10.83 8.79 18.79
C VAL A 62 -10.89 10.31 18.68
N ASP A 63 -9.78 10.94 19.05
CA ASP A 63 -9.53 12.37 18.86
C ASP A 63 -8.46 12.58 17.79
N LEU A 64 -8.53 13.70 17.08
CA LEU A 64 -7.59 14.08 16.03
C LEU A 64 -6.80 15.29 16.50
N LEU A 65 -5.48 15.22 16.37
CA LEU A 65 -4.60 16.38 16.45
C LEU A 65 -4.50 16.94 15.04
N GLU A 66 -5.36 17.92 14.73
CA GLU A 66 -5.49 18.48 13.39
C GLU A 66 -5.33 20.00 13.42
N VAL A 67 -4.80 20.54 12.32
CA VAL A 67 -4.70 21.99 12.15
C VAL A 67 -6.11 22.55 11.90
N ASP A 68 -6.47 23.60 12.63
CA ASP A 68 -7.77 24.25 12.51
C ASP A 68 -7.63 25.76 12.19
N VAL A 69 -8.59 26.29 11.44
CA VAL A 69 -8.72 27.71 11.15
C VAL A 69 -9.44 28.37 12.33
N LYS A 70 -8.67 28.93 13.28
CA LYS A 70 -9.24 29.64 14.44
C LYS A 70 -9.93 30.95 14.04
N ARG A 71 -9.40 31.65 13.04
CA ARG A 71 -9.97 32.89 12.51
C ARG A 71 -9.98 32.85 10.99
N GLU A 72 -11.15 32.61 10.41
CA GLU A 72 -11.34 32.65 8.96
C GLU A 72 -11.06 34.07 8.43
N LEU A 73 -10.22 34.13 7.39
CA LEU A 73 -9.91 35.36 6.66
C LEU A 73 -10.69 35.43 5.35
N GLY A 74 -10.97 34.28 4.74
CA GLY A 74 -11.78 34.23 3.54
C GLY A 74 -11.99 32.83 2.99
N VAL A 75 -12.76 32.81 1.91
CA VAL A 75 -13.11 31.62 1.14
C VAL A 75 -13.02 31.95 -0.33
N VAL A 76 -12.36 31.09 -1.10
CA VAL A 76 -12.33 31.17 -2.56
C VAL A 76 -12.86 29.88 -3.14
N GLU A 77 -13.82 29.99 -4.05
CA GLU A 77 -14.39 28.84 -4.77
C GLU A 77 -13.80 28.76 -6.17
N GLY A 78 -13.61 27.55 -6.68
CA GLY A 78 -13.04 27.33 -8.00
C GLY A 78 -13.30 25.93 -8.53
N VAL A 79 -13.00 25.73 -9.81
CA VAL A 79 -13.06 24.41 -10.45
C VAL A 79 -11.66 24.03 -10.90
N LEU A 80 -11.13 22.94 -10.34
CA LEU A 80 -9.87 22.35 -10.76
C LEU A 80 -10.16 21.34 -11.86
N GLY A 81 -9.74 21.64 -13.08
CA GLY A 81 -9.85 20.72 -14.22
C GLY A 81 -9.03 19.44 -14.04
N ALA A 82 -9.37 18.39 -14.79
CA ALA A 82 -8.61 17.14 -14.82
C ALA A 82 -7.16 17.39 -15.26
N GLY A 83 -6.18 17.01 -14.43
CA GLY A 83 -4.75 17.31 -14.66
C GLY A 83 -4.41 18.81 -14.66
N GLY A 84 -5.36 19.66 -14.28
CA GLY A 84 -5.28 21.11 -14.38
C GLY A 84 -4.57 21.75 -13.19
N GLU A 85 -4.16 22.99 -13.41
CA GLU A 85 -3.64 23.89 -12.39
C GLU A 85 -4.66 25.01 -12.17
N THR A 86 -4.88 25.42 -10.93
CA THR A 86 -5.76 26.52 -10.58
C THR A 86 -5.05 27.43 -9.60
N GLU A 87 -5.14 28.73 -9.87
CA GLU A 87 -4.48 29.76 -9.09
C GLU A 87 -5.52 30.48 -8.22
N PHE A 88 -5.20 30.62 -6.94
CA PHE A 88 -6.00 31.36 -5.97
C PHE A 88 -5.18 32.56 -5.50
N GLN A 89 -5.77 33.74 -5.57
CA GLN A 89 -5.21 34.93 -4.94
C GLN A 89 -5.85 35.08 -3.57
N VAL A 90 -5.03 35.15 -2.53
CA VAL A 90 -5.50 35.32 -1.15
C VAL A 90 -4.78 36.49 -0.50
N GLU A 91 -5.52 37.26 0.30
CA GLU A 91 -4.97 38.38 1.06
C GLU A 91 -4.56 37.87 2.45
N VAL A 92 -3.29 38.01 2.79
CA VAL A 92 -2.71 37.42 4.00
C VAL A 92 -2.14 38.52 4.88
N PRO A 93 -2.63 38.69 6.12
CA PRO A 93 -2.10 39.66 7.04
C PRO A 93 -0.71 39.26 7.56
N GLU A 94 0.22 40.22 7.62
CA GLU A 94 1.48 40.08 8.35
C GLU A 94 1.18 40.03 9.86
N SER A 95 0.98 38.82 10.39
CA SER A 95 0.58 38.60 11.79
C SER A 95 1.62 37.83 12.60
N GLY A 96 2.59 37.18 11.95
CA GLY A 96 3.47 36.21 12.61
C GLY A 96 2.76 34.92 13.04
N GLU A 97 1.46 34.81 12.77
CA GLU A 97 0.64 33.63 13.07
C GLU A 97 0.69 32.62 11.91
N CYS A 98 0.37 31.36 12.20
CA CYS A 98 0.29 30.34 11.17
C CYS A 98 -0.94 30.59 10.30
N LEU A 99 -0.72 30.61 8.99
CA LEU A 99 -1.77 30.70 8.00
C LEU A 99 -2.17 29.29 7.59
N VAL A 100 -3.46 29.00 7.73
CA VAL A 100 -4.04 27.68 7.46
C VAL A 100 -4.93 27.78 6.24
N PHE A 101 -4.78 26.82 5.33
CA PHE A 101 -5.57 26.64 4.13
C PHE A 101 -6.27 25.31 4.20
N ILE A 102 -7.59 25.32 4.06
CA ILE A 102 -8.43 24.14 4.01
C ILE A 102 -9.11 24.11 2.64
N LEU A 103 -8.66 23.22 1.76
CA LEU A 103 -9.30 23.00 0.46
C LEU A 103 -10.35 21.89 0.60
N GLU A 104 -11.62 22.24 0.56
CA GLU A 104 -12.73 21.29 0.59
C GLU A 104 -13.13 20.95 -0.86
N SER A 105 -13.38 19.68 -1.19
CA SER A 105 -13.92 19.29 -2.51
C SER A 105 -15.37 18.83 -2.40
N ASN A 106 -16.15 19.06 -3.46
CA ASN A 106 -17.52 18.54 -3.57
C ASN A 106 -17.58 17.03 -3.90
N SER A 107 -16.44 16.35 -4.03
CA SER A 107 -16.41 14.93 -4.35
C SER A 107 -16.99 14.09 -3.21
N THR A 108 -17.57 12.94 -3.54
CA THR A 108 -18.07 11.96 -2.55
C THR A 108 -16.98 11.49 -1.59
N GLU A 109 -15.71 11.65 -1.98
CA GLU A 109 -14.52 11.53 -1.17
C GLU A 109 -14.18 12.89 -0.54
N LYS A 110 -14.82 13.23 0.58
CA LYS A 110 -14.57 14.47 1.32
C LYS A 110 -13.22 14.42 2.03
N TYR A 111 -12.14 14.72 1.31
CA TYR A 111 -10.82 14.92 1.91
C TYR A 111 -10.50 16.41 1.89
N PRO A 112 -10.72 17.15 2.99
CA PRO A 112 -10.21 18.51 3.09
C PRO A 112 -8.68 18.46 3.07
N PHE A 113 -8.05 19.21 2.17
CA PHE A 113 -6.59 19.39 2.18
C PHE A 113 -6.28 20.47 3.20
N VAL A 114 -5.46 20.17 4.21
CA VAL A 114 -5.09 21.13 5.24
C VAL A 114 -3.62 21.46 5.13
N LEU A 115 -3.30 22.67 4.68
CA LEU A 115 -1.95 23.17 4.57
C LEU A 115 -1.74 24.28 5.59
N ALA A 116 -0.69 24.17 6.40
CA ALA A 116 -0.32 25.20 7.36
C ALA A 116 1.04 25.82 6.98
N VAL A 117 1.11 27.14 6.95
CA VAL A 117 2.30 27.91 6.55
C VAL A 117 2.63 28.96 7.61
N GLU A 118 3.88 29.01 8.08
CA GLU A 118 4.31 30.08 8.99
C GLU A 118 4.66 31.36 8.21
N SER A 119 3.92 32.44 8.42
CA SER A 119 4.24 33.77 7.88
C SER A 119 5.14 34.55 8.85
N PRO A 120 6.19 35.27 8.39
CA PRO A 120 6.61 35.49 7.00
C PRO A 120 7.66 34.46 6.52
N ARG A 121 7.92 33.40 7.29
CA ARG A 121 9.01 32.43 7.03
C ARG A 121 8.79 31.56 5.80
N LYS A 122 7.56 31.53 5.26
CA LYS A 122 7.17 30.76 4.05
C LYS A 122 7.52 29.27 4.18
N GLU A 123 7.57 28.76 5.41
CA GLU A 123 7.84 27.35 5.68
C GLU A 123 6.51 26.59 5.70
N ILE A 124 6.42 25.56 4.85
CA ILE A 124 5.27 24.65 4.84
C ILE A 124 5.43 23.73 6.03
N LEU A 125 4.52 23.85 6.99
CA LEU A 125 4.51 23.04 8.22
C LEU A 125 3.80 21.71 7.98
N THR A 126 2.79 21.69 7.11
CA THR A 126 1.99 20.49 6.75
C THR A 126 1.52 20.62 5.29
N ASP A 127 1.68 19.57 4.45
CA ASP A 127 1.02 19.42 3.13
C ASP A 127 0.58 17.96 2.98
N PRO A 128 -0.68 17.62 3.29
CA PRO A 128 -1.03 16.24 3.50
C PRO A 128 -1.11 15.38 2.23
N TRP A 129 -0.92 15.87 1.01
CA TRP A 129 -1.08 14.97 -0.15
C TRP A 129 0.06 15.01 -1.14
N GLY A 130 1.16 15.71 -0.83
CA GLY A 130 2.31 15.82 -1.74
C GLY A 130 1.92 16.26 -3.16
N ASN A 131 0.75 16.90 -3.31
CA ASN A 131 0.10 17.12 -4.60
C ASN A 131 0.65 18.35 -5.32
N GLY A 132 1.71 18.98 -4.80
CA GLY A 132 2.31 20.14 -5.44
C GLY A 132 1.43 21.37 -5.28
N LEU A 133 0.97 21.64 -4.05
CA LEU A 133 0.62 23.01 -3.68
C LEU A 133 1.91 23.83 -3.76
N HIS A 134 2.02 24.63 -4.81
CA HIS A 134 3.22 25.41 -5.07
C HIS A 134 2.90 26.90 -4.91
N PHE A 135 3.70 27.59 -4.10
CA PHE A 135 3.63 29.03 -3.90
C PHE A 135 4.66 29.70 -4.79
N HIS A 136 4.20 30.47 -5.77
CA HIS A 136 5.08 30.96 -6.83
C HIS A 136 5.32 32.47 -6.80
N GLU A 137 4.47 33.27 -6.14
CA GLU A 137 4.60 34.72 -6.23
C GLU A 137 4.09 35.45 -4.98
N PHE A 138 4.82 36.50 -4.58
CA PHE A 138 4.56 37.32 -3.39
C PHE A 138 4.60 38.79 -3.78
N GLU A 139 3.49 39.49 -3.54
CA GLU A 139 3.46 40.93 -3.37
C GLU A 139 3.06 41.23 -1.92
N ARG A 140 3.48 42.38 -1.37
CA ARG A 140 3.26 42.68 0.05
C ARG A 140 1.77 42.64 0.40
N GLY A 141 1.36 41.64 1.20
CA GLY A 141 -0.03 41.40 1.62
C GLY A 141 -0.84 40.43 0.73
N ASN A 142 -0.32 40.02 -0.43
CA ASN A 142 -1.01 39.13 -1.38
C ASN A 142 -0.19 37.88 -1.68
N TRP A 143 -0.83 36.72 -1.60
CA TRP A 143 -0.24 35.42 -1.88
C TRP A 143 -0.95 34.77 -3.06
N THR A 144 -0.16 34.26 -4.01
CA THR A 144 -0.66 33.38 -5.07
C THR A 144 -0.42 31.93 -4.71
N ILE A 145 -1.50 31.17 -4.63
CA ILE A 145 -1.51 29.74 -4.34
C ILE A 145 -1.84 29.00 -5.61
N LYS A 146 -0.91 28.18 -6.09
CA LYS A 146 -1.19 27.31 -7.23
C LYS A 146 -1.44 25.90 -6.73
N ILE A 147 -2.62 25.39 -7.08
CA ILE A 147 -3.01 24.02 -6.78
C ILE A 147 -2.94 23.25 -8.08
N LYS A 148 -2.15 22.18 -8.11
CA LYS A 148 -2.08 21.27 -9.25
C LYS A 148 -2.81 19.98 -8.91
N SER A 149 -3.88 19.67 -9.64
CA SER A 149 -4.56 18.39 -9.49
C SER A 149 -3.87 17.34 -10.36
N ARG A 150 -3.49 16.21 -9.76
CA ARG A 150 -3.09 15.00 -10.51
C ARG A 150 -4.29 14.13 -10.89
N ARG A 151 -5.51 14.49 -10.48
CA ARG A 151 -6.72 13.70 -10.72
C ARG A 151 -7.21 13.88 -12.15
N MET A 152 -7.73 12.79 -12.72
CA MET A 152 -8.25 12.70 -14.10
C MET A 152 -9.69 13.24 -14.26
N GLN A 153 -10.27 13.82 -13.20
CA GLN A 153 -11.63 14.37 -13.19
C GLN A 153 -11.63 15.79 -12.62
N ALA A 154 -12.54 16.63 -13.11
CA ALA A 154 -12.73 17.97 -12.58
C ALA A 154 -13.59 17.94 -11.31
N TYR A 155 -13.24 18.77 -10.33
CA TYR A 155 -14.00 18.92 -9.09
C TYR A 155 -14.17 20.39 -8.76
N GLU A 156 -15.30 20.73 -8.13
CA GLU A 156 -15.45 22.04 -7.50
C GLU A 156 -14.76 21.98 -6.15
N TYR A 157 -13.99 23.03 -5.87
CA TYR A 157 -13.28 23.19 -4.62
C TYR A 157 -13.65 24.50 -3.96
N LYS A 158 -13.60 24.48 -2.63
CA LYS A 158 -13.75 25.62 -1.75
C LYS A 158 -12.48 25.71 -0.91
N LEU A 159 -11.61 26.65 -1.24
CA LEU A 159 -10.42 26.99 -0.46
C LEU A 159 -10.82 27.96 0.64
N ARG A 160 -10.95 27.46 1.87
CA ARG A 160 -11.07 28.29 3.06
C ARG A 160 -9.67 28.60 3.58
N TYR A 161 -9.46 29.80 4.08
CA TYR A 161 -8.18 30.16 4.66
C TYR A 161 -8.34 31.11 5.84
N GLY A 162 -7.40 31.04 6.77
CA GLY A 162 -7.41 31.90 7.93
C GLY A 162 -6.21 31.73 8.83
N LEU A 163 -6.22 32.42 9.96
CA LEU A 163 -5.18 32.29 10.97
C LEU A 163 -5.52 31.15 11.91
N GLY A 164 -4.51 30.36 12.24
CA GLY A 164 -4.62 29.19 13.10
C GLY A 164 -3.33 28.90 13.83
N GLU A 165 -3.30 27.74 14.47
CA GLU A 165 -2.11 27.19 15.10
C GLU A 165 -1.95 25.76 14.60
N VAL A 166 -0.71 25.34 14.35
CA VAL A 166 -0.39 23.93 14.17
C VAL A 166 -0.25 23.33 15.57
N PRO A 167 -1.17 22.47 16.02
CA PRO A 167 -1.02 21.86 17.32
C PRO A 167 0.18 20.91 17.32
N HIS A 168 0.93 20.93 18.42
CA HIS A 168 2.12 20.12 18.60
C HIS A 168 1.85 18.94 19.52
N ILE A 169 2.59 17.84 19.30
CA ILE A 169 2.55 16.69 20.18
C ILE A 169 3.31 17.02 21.47
N THR A 170 2.56 17.37 22.52
CA THR A 170 3.14 17.73 23.83
C THR A 170 2.75 16.73 24.90
N ARG A 171 3.51 16.71 26.01
CA ARG A 171 3.21 15.85 27.17
C ARG A 171 1.81 16.11 27.72
N ASP A 172 1.38 17.38 27.77
CA ASP A 172 0.08 17.73 28.29
C ASP A 172 -1.06 17.26 27.40
N VAL A 173 -0.89 17.32 26.08
CA VAL A 173 -1.83 16.70 25.13
C VAL A 173 -1.89 15.19 25.36
N LEU A 174 -0.74 14.51 25.43
CA LEU A 174 -0.66 13.04 25.52
C LEU A 174 -1.18 12.46 26.85
N ARG A 175 -1.15 13.22 27.96
CA ARG A 175 -1.66 12.78 29.28
C ARG A 175 -3.12 12.30 29.26
N GLY A 176 -3.92 12.78 28.31
CA GLY A 176 -5.33 12.42 28.18
C GLY A 176 -5.60 11.14 27.37
N TYR A 177 -4.57 10.48 26.86
CA TYR A 177 -4.69 9.40 25.89
C TYR A 177 -3.95 8.13 26.34
N ASP A 178 -4.40 7.00 25.81
CA ASP A 178 -3.78 5.69 26.03
C ASP A 178 -2.94 5.26 24.83
N VAL A 179 -3.31 5.71 23.64
CA VAL A 179 -2.70 5.33 22.36
C VAL A 179 -2.43 6.60 21.54
N LEU A 180 -1.22 6.70 21.00
CA LEU A 180 -0.85 7.67 19.98
C LEU A 180 -0.69 6.94 18.65
N VAL A 181 -1.29 7.49 17.59
CA VAL A 181 -1.12 7.01 16.22
C VAL A 181 -0.42 8.08 15.41
N LEU A 182 0.77 7.78 14.91
CA LEU A 182 1.51 8.62 13.98
C LEU A 182 1.30 8.04 12.57
N MET A 183 0.39 8.66 11.81
CA MET A 183 -0.07 8.13 10.53
C MET A 183 0.75 8.72 9.38
N GLY A 184 1.70 7.97 8.84
CA GLY A 184 2.51 8.39 7.70
C GLY A 184 3.14 9.78 7.84
N PRO A 185 3.96 10.07 8.87
CA PRO A 185 4.58 11.37 9.03
C PRO A 185 5.45 11.73 7.82
N ARG A 186 5.31 12.95 7.29
CA ARG A 186 6.02 13.44 6.11
C ARG A 186 6.73 14.77 6.35
N THR A 187 6.42 15.43 7.44
CA THR A 187 7.18 16.56 7.98
C THR A 187 7.96 16.12 9.22
N LYS A 188 9.05 16.83 9.50
CA LYS A 188 9.94 16.47 10.61
C LYS A 188 9.32 16.82 11.95
N PHE A 189 9.56 15.97 12.95
CA PHE A 189 9.18 16.26 14.33
C PHE A 189 10.22 17.17 14.99
N SER A 190 9.77 18.08 15.85
CA SER A 190 10.68 18.81 16.74
C SER A 190 11.30 17.88 17.78
N ARG A 191 12.42 18.30 18.39
CA ARG A 191 13.07 17.53 19.47
C ARG A 191 12.16 17.38 20.68
N GLU A 192 11.36 18.39 20.95
CA GLU A 192 10.38 18.43 22.03
C GLU A 192 9.25 17.44 21.79
N GLU A 193 8.76 17.32 20.55
CA GLU A 193 7.75 16.31 20.16
C GLU A 193 8.32 14.90 20.26
N VAL A 194 9.52 14.65 19.73
CA VAL A 194 10.19 13.35 19.87
C VAL A 194 10.35 12.98 21.35
N SER A 195 10.78 13.92 22.19
CA SER A 195 10.89 13.70 23.64
C SER A 195 9.53 13.40 24.28
N ALA A 196 8.48 14.14 23.92
CA ALA A 196 7.13 13.92 24.46
C ALA A 196 6.56 12.56 24.07
N ILE A 197 6.72 12.16 22.81
CA ILE A 197 6.29 10.85 22.28
C ILE A 197 7.01 9.73 23.03
N ARG A 198 8.34 9.81 23.13
CA ARG A 198 9.14 8.78 23.81
C ARG A 198 8.75 8.64 25.27
N GLU A 199 8.63 9.75 26.01
CA GLU A 199 8.23 9.71 27.42
C GLU A 199 6.82 9.14 27.62
N PHE A 200 5.89 9.44 26.70
CA PHE A 200 4.55 8.86 26.72
C PHE A 200 4.59 7.34 26.62
N VAL A 201 5.35 6.79 25.65
CA VAL A 201 5.48 5.34 25.49
C VAL A 201 6.24 4.72 26.65
N GLU A 202 7.39 5.29 27.04
CA GLU A 202 8.19 4.81 28.18
C GLU A 202 7.37 4.79 29.49
N GLY A 203 6.42 5.72 29.63
CA GLY A 203 5.48 5.82 30.75
C GLY A 203 4.36 4.78 30.76
N GLY A 204 4.14 4.04 29.67
CA GLY A 204 3.10 3.00 29.54
C GLY A 204 2.06 3.29 28.45
N GLY A 205 2.17 4.39 27.72
CA GLY A 205 1.37 4.65 26.53
C GLY A 205 1.70 3.67 25.40
N LYS A 206 0.77 3.49 24.46
CA LYS A 206 0.99 2.70 23.26
C LYS A 206 1.21 3.58 22.05
N LEU A 207 2.18 3.22 21.20
CA LEU A 207 2.44 3.90 19.93
C LEU A 207 2.10 2.98 18.76
N ILE A 208 1.27 3.46 17.84
CA ILE A 208 1.17 2.90 16.49
C ILE A 208 1.89 3.87 15.57
N TYR A 209 3.03 3.45 15.04
CA TYR A 209 3.81 4.23 14.09
C TYR A 209 3.62 3.65 12.69
N VAL A 210 3.13 4.45 11.75
CA VAL A 210 2.93 4.04 10.36
C VAL A 210 3.89 4.87 9.51
N GLN A 211 4.91 4.24 8.93
CA GLN A 211 5.88 4.92 8.08
C GLN A 211 5.32 5.10 6.67
N GLU A 212 5.73 6.19 6.03
CA GLU A 212 5.28 6.54 4.68
C GLU A 212 6.42 7.23 3.93
N GLY A 213 7.00 6.52 2.95
CA GLY A 213 8.20 6.94 2.23
C GLY A 213 9.40 7.25 3.16
N THR A 214 10.46 7.86 2.61
CA THR A 214 11.75 7.88 3.31
C THR A 214 12.13 9.18 4.04
N LYS A 215 11.36 10.26 3.83
CA LYS A 215 11.72 11.62 4.32
C LYS A 215 11.88 11.73 5.85
N THR A 216 11.11 10.96 6.61
CA THR A 216 11.00 11.06 8.08
C THR A 216 11.64 9.89 8.81
N ILE A 217 12.42 9.06 8.12
CA ILE A 217 13.07 7.87 8.70
C ILE A 217 13.98 8.22 9.86
N GLU A 218 14.71 9.34 9.79
CA GLU A 218 15.58 9.79 10.88
C GLU A 218 14.78 10.00 12.18
N ASP A 219 13.66 10.72 12.09
CA ASP A 219 12.80 11.01 13.24
C ASP A 219 12.09 9.75 13.73
N ALA A 220 11.65 8.89 12.80
CA ALA A 220 11.09 7.58 13.13
C ALA A 220 12.08 6.75 13.96
N ASN A 221 13.33 6.67 13.51
CA ASN A 221 14.38 5.91 14.19
C ASN A 221 14.80 6.55 15.53
N GLU A 222 14.75 7.88 15.66
CA GLU A 222 14.96 8.59 16.93
C GLU A 222 13.84 8.25 17.94
N ILE A 223 12.57 8.27 17.49
CA ILE A 223 11.40 7.88 18.31
C ILE A 223 11.50 6.40 18.71
N LEU A 224 11.86 5.51 17.79
CA LEU A 224 11.92 4.06 18.00
C LEU A 224 13.21 3.58 18.67
N LYS A 225 14.17 4.47 18.93
CA LYS A 225 15.47 4.11 19.52
C LYS A 225 15.30 3.31 20.81
N GLY A 226 15.96 2.14 20.85
CA GLY A 226 15.91 1.19 21.97
C GLY A 226 14.85 0.09 21.82
N THR A 227 13.97 0.16 20.83
CA THR A 227 12.99 -0.90 20.53
C THR A 227 13.60 -2.09 19.78
N GLY A 228 14.72 -1.87 19.08
CA GLY A 228 15.29 -2.84 18.14
C GLY A 228 14.64 -2.83 16.75
N ILE A 229 13.69 -1.93 16.50
CA ILE A 229 13.08 -1.69 15.19
C ILE A 229 13.78 -0.49 14.55
N GLU A 230 14.19 -0.61 13.29
CA GLU A 230 14.82 0.46 12.51
C GLU A 230 14.27 0.48 11.08
N PHE A 231 13.85 1.65 10.61
CA PHE A 231 13.54 1.88 9.21
C PHE A 231 14.80 2.17 8.40
N VAL A 232 14.80 1.71 7.16
CA VAL A 232 15.90 1.85 6.21
C VAL A 232 15.47 2.76 5.08
N ASP A 233 16.33 3.69 4.67
CA ASP A 233 16.10 4.63 3.56
C ASP A 233 16.20 3.92 2.19
N SER A 234 15.25 3.02 1.96
CA SER A 234 15.10 2.21 0.74
C SER A 234 13.73 1.53 0.76
N LEU A 235 13.28 1.09 -0.41
CA LEU A 235 11.98 0.45 -0.61
C LEU A 235 12.10 -1.08 -0.63
N VAL A 236 11.03 -1.75 -0.21
CA VAL A 236 10.87 -3.19 -0.39
C VAL A 236 10.09 -3.45 -1.66
N LEU A 237 10.71 -4.17 -2.59
CA LEU A 237 10.11 -4.59 -3.86
C LEU A 237 9.92 -6.11 -3.89
N ASP A 238 8.93 -6.58 -4.65
CA ASP A 238 8.73 -8.01 -4.86
C ASP A 238 8.34 -8.30 -6.31
N LYS A 239 9.26 -8.87 -7.09
CA LYS A 239 8.98 -9.19 -8.51
C LYS A 239 8.07 -10.40 -8.69
N VAL A 240 7.96 -11.25 -7.67
CA VAL A 240 7.25 -12.52 -7.77
C VAL A 240 5.87 -12.37 -7.17
N TYR A 241 5.74 -11.91 -5.93
CA TYR A 241 4.46 -11.79 -5.21
C TYR A 241 4.05 -10.33 -5.08
N ASN A 242 3.50 -9.82 -6.16
CA ASN A 242 2.95 -8.47 -6.23
C ASN A 242 1.58 -8.44 -6.91
N LEU A 243 0.94 -7.27 -6.85
CA LEU A 243 -0.27 -7.00 -7.60
C LEU A 243 0.03 -6.28 -8.92
N LYS A 244 -0.78 -6.63 -9.93
CA LYS A 244 -0.75 -6.03 -11.28
C LYS A 244 0.60 -6.16 -12.00
N GLY A 245 1.45 -7.11 -11.60
CA GLY A 245 2.77 -7.31 -12.20
C GLY A 245 3.78 -6.21 -11.84
N SER A 246 3.47 -5.36 -10.85
CA SER A 246 4.32 -4.23 -10.45
C SER A 246 5.10 -4.58 -9.18
N PRO A 247 6.45 -4.60 -9.21
CA PRO A 247 7.27 -4.91 -8.03
C PRO A 247 7.06 -3.96 -6.84
N HIS A 248 6.58 -2.74 -7.11
CA HIS A 248 6.23 -1.70 -6.15
C HIS A 248 4.95 -1.97 -5.36
N LEU A 249 4.22 -3.02 -5.72
CA LEU A 249 2.96 -3.41 -5.07
C LEU A 249 3.08 -4.79 -4.39
N PRO A 250 4.06 -5.01 -3.49
CA PRO A 250 4.23 -6.30 -2.84
C PRO A 250 3.04 -6.59 -1.92
N ILE A 251 2.80 -7.88 -1.66
CA ILE A 251 1.73 -8.33 -0.77
C ILE A 251 2.26 -8.95 0.51
N ILE A 252 1.56 -8.75 1.62
CA ILE A 252 1.79 -9.49 2.85
C ILE A 252 1.60 -10.98 2.56
N PHE A 253 2.67 -11.74 2.74
CA PHE A 253 2.76 -13.14 2.37
C PHE A 253 2.78 -14.07 3.59
N LYS A 254 3.46 -13.67 4.66
CA LYS A 254 3.59 -14.47 5.88
C LYS A 254 3.11 -13.73 7.11
N GLN A 255 2.49 -14.48 8.02
CA GLN A 255 2.11 -14.02 9.35
C GLN A 255 3.11 -14.57 10.37
N GLY A 256 3.52 -13.71 11.30
CA GLY A 256 4.22 -14.13 12.51
C GLY A 256 3.27 -14.78 13.52
N GLU A 257 3.83 -15.36 14.57
CA GLU A 257 3.06 -15.95 15.67
C GLU A 257 2.55 -14.85 16.62
N SER A 258 1.44 -14.19 16.23
CA SER A 258 0.80 -13.17 17.05
C SER A 258 -0.69 -13.03 16.75
N GLU A 259 -1.46 -12.67 17.76
CA GLU A 259 -2.88 -12.31 17.59
C GLU A 259 -3.05 -11.07 16.71
N ILE A 260 -2.07 -10.15 16.71
CA ILE A 260 -2.07 -8.98 15.83
C ILE A 260 -1.94 -9.41 14.36
N ALA A 261 -1.17 -10.47 14.11
CA ALA A 261 -0.91 -10.98 12.76
C ALA A 261 -2.06 -11.83 12.17
N ARG A 262 -2.98 -12.27 13.04
CA ARG A 262 -3.91 -13.36 12.74
C ARG A 262 -4.89 -12.99 11.64
N GLY A 263 -4.91 -13.77 10.56
CA GLY A 263 -5.86 -13.60 9.45
C GLY A 263 -5.46 -12.52 8.42
N ILE A 264 -4.32 -11.85 8.61
CA ILE A 264 -3.79 -10.85 7.68
C ILE A 264 -3.15 -11.54 6.48
N ARG A 265 -3.80 -11.53 5.30
CA ARG A 265 -3.24 -12.09 4.06
C ARG A 265 -3.64 -11.28 2.84
N GLY A 266 -2.76 -11.26 1.83
CA GLY A 266 -3.06 -10.63 0.55
C GLY A 266 -3.23 -9.12 0.62
N VAL A 267 -2.82 -8.50 1.72
CA VAL A 267 -2.82 -7.05 1.89
C VAL A 267 -1.68 -6.49 1.08
N ARG A 268 -1.95 -5.49 0.23
CA ARG A 268 -0.92 -4.86 -0.59
C ARG A 268 -0.33 -3.65 0.11
N ALA A 269 0.95 -3.44 -0.11
CA ALA A 269 1.65 -2.18 0.10
C ALA A 269 1.79 -1.43 -1.23
N ILE A 270 2.18 -0.15 -1.18
CA ILE A 270 2.62 0.67 -2.30
C ILE A 270 3.92 1.35 -1.89
N ASP A 271 5.02 1.02 -2.55
CA ASP A 271 6.35 1.57 -2.22
C ASP A 271 6.67 1.48 -0.70
N PRO A 272 6.52 0.31 -0.05
CA PRO A 272 6.77 0.18 1.39
C PRO A 272 8.24 0.40 1.73
N VAL A 273 8.48 1.00 2.90
CA VAL A 273 9.83 1.27 3.40
C VAL A 273 10.42 0.01 4.05
N GLY A 274 11.73 -0.20 3.87
CA GLY A 274 12.46 -1.28 4.52
C GLY A 274 12.48 -1.17 6.04
N MET A 275 12.30 -2.29 6.75
CA MET A 275 12.37 -2.35 8.21
C MET A 275 13.28 -3.51 8.65
N LYS A 276 14.19 -3.22 9.58
CA LYS A 276 15.09 -4.20 10.21
C LYS A 276 14.72 -4.37 11.67
N LEU A 277 14.91 -5.60 12.14
CA LEU A 277 14.57 -6.01 13.50
C LEU A 277 15.81 -6.58 14.19
N SER A 278 15.95 -6.26 15.47
CA SER A 278 17.04 -6.71 16.34
C SER A 278 16.58 -6.84 17.79
N GLY A 279 17.38 -7.54 18.60
CA GLY A 279 17.07 -7.72 20.03
C GLY A 279 15.73 -8.41 20.26
N ASN A 280 14.85 -7.76 21.01
CA ASN A 280 13.52 -8.29 21.36
C ASN A 280 12.40 -7.83 20.43
N ALA A 281 12.70 -7.09 19.36
CA ALA A 281 11.72 -6.71 18.36
C ALA A 281 11.17 -7.95 17.66
N MET A 282 9.85 -8.03 17.51
CA MET A 282 9.16 -9.17 16.91
C MET A 282 8.47 -8.74 15.62
N GLY A 283 8.78 -9.42 14.52
CA GLY A 283 8.04 -9.24 13.28
C GLY A 283 6.73 -10.01 13.33
N LEU A 284 5.67 -9.34 12.93
CA LEU A 284 4.28 -9.82 13.02
C LEU A 284 3.72 -10.15 11.64
N ALA A 285 4.19 -9.49 10.59
CA ALA A 285 3.85 -9.84 9.22
C ALA A 285 5.04 -9.52 8.31
N TYR A 286 5.16 -10.28 7.23
CA TYR A 286 6.29 -10.22 6.32
C TYR A 286 5.82 -10.28 4.87
N PHE A 287 6.61 -9.65 3.99
CA PHE A 287 6.55 -9.90 2.56
C PHE A 287 7.09 -11.31 2.23
N SER A 288 7.09 -11.69 0.96
CA SER A 288 7.57 -13.01 0.54
C SER A 288 9.10 -13.12 0.68
N ASP A 289 9.64 -14.33 0.71
CA ASP A 289 11.12 -14.53 0.69
C ASP A 289 11.79 -14.05 -0.62
N GLU A 290 11.00 -13.78 -1.66
CA GLU A 290 11.47 -13.23 -2.93
C GLU A 290 11.54 -11.70 -2.92
N SER A 291 10.86 -11.06 -1.96
CA SER A 291 10.95 -9.62 -1.76
C SER A 291 12.38 -9.20 -1.40
N PHE A 292 12.78 -7.98 -1.75
CA PHE A 292 14.11 -7.45 -1.47
C PHE A 292 14.11 -5.97 -1.16
N LEU A 293 15.10 -5.57 -0.37
CA LEU A 293 15.41 -4.17 -0.11
C LEU A 293 16.22 -3.60 -1.27
N ASP A 294 15.60 -2.75 -2.10
CA ASP A 294 16.24 -2.13 -3.28
C ASP A 294 17.22 -1.03 -2.85
N SER A 295 18.37 -1.44 -2.35
CA SER A 295 19.30 -0.57 -1.62
C SER A 295 20.07 0.36 -2.55
N ASN A 296 20.13 0.02 -3.83
CA ASN A 296 20.84 0.76 -4.86
C ASN A 296 19.89 1.44 -5.88
N TRP A 297 18.57 1.28 -5.71
CA TRP A 297 17.52 1.87 -6.54
C TRP A 297 17.58 1.40 -8.01
N ASN A 298 17.98 0.15 -8.24
CA ASN A 298 18.03 -0.45 -9.58
C ASN A 298 16.79 -1.31 -9.89
N GLU A 299 15.86 -1.40 -8.94
CA GLU A 299 14.66 -2.21 -8.97
C GLU A 299 14.94 -3.70 -9.27
N MET A 300 16.15 -4.20 -9.03
CA MET A 300 16.61 -5.54 -9.38
C MET A 300 17.17 -6.26 -8.16
N PRO A 301 16.78 -7.52 -7.95
CA PRO A 301 17.26 -8.27 -6.82
C PRO A 301 18.78 -8.55 -6.93
N ASP A 302 19.56 -8.01 -6.00
CA ASP A 302 21.00 -8.26 -5.89
C ASP A 302 21.36 -9.27 -4.78
N GLN A 303 22.54 -9.91 -4.91
CA GLN A 303 22.99 -10.95 -3.95
C GLN A 303 23.19 -10.43 -2.52
N ASN A 304 23.48 -9.14 -2.37
CA ASN A 304 23.78 -8.52 -1.08
C ASN A 304 22.56 -7.86 -0.43
N GLU A 305 21.40 -7.92 -1.09
CA GLU A 305 20.17 -7.32 -0.59
C GLU A 305 19.42 -8.28 0.33
N GLU A 306 18.90 -7.71 1.41
CA GLU A 306 18.08 -8.44 2.36
C GLU A 306 16.76 -8.87 1.73
N ARG A 307 16.25 -10.02 2.18
CA ARG A 307 15.07 -10.71 1.63
C ARG A 307 14.02 -10.93 2.70
N GLY A 308 12.76 -11.11 2.32
CA GLY A 308 11.70 -11.52 3.25
C GLY A 308 11.46 -10.52 4.37
N LEU A 309 11.45 -9.23 4.03
CA LEU A 309 11.45 -8.15 5.01
C LEU A 309 10.11 -8.06 5.77
N PRO A 310 10.15 -7.68 7.05
CA PRO A 310 8.94 -7.47 7.84
C PRO A 310 8.22 -6.20 7.39
N CYS A 311 6.89 -6.25 7.41
CA CYS A 311 6.01 -5.11 7.10
C CYS A 311 5.20 -4.62 8.30
N LEU A 312 5.12 -5.46 9.34
CA LEU A 312 4.50 -5.16 10.64
C LEU A 312 5.42 -5.71 11.72
N ALA A 313 5.71 -4.91 12.74
CA ALA A 313 6.50 -5.33 13.88
C ALA A 313 5.97 -4.75 15.19
N SER A 314 6.35 -5.37 16.30
CA SER A 314 6.09 -4.85 17.64
C SER A 314 7.31 -4.96 18.54
N SER A 315 7.41 -4.05 19.49
CA SER A 315 8.41 -4.12 20.56
C SER A 315 7.95 -3.34 21.79
N SER A 316 8.66 -3.49 22.90
CA SER A 316 8.46 -2.69 24.11
C SER A 316 9.39 -1.47 24.11
N LEU A 317 8.91 -0.35 24.64
CA LEU A 317 9.73 0.81 24.98
C LEU A 317 9.36 1.29 26.39
N GLY A 318 10.28 1.11 27.35
CA GLY A 318 9.98 1.33 28.77
C GLY A 318 8.84 0.43 29.24
N LYS A 319 7.75 1.02 29.76
CA LYS A 319 6.55 0.30 30.19
C LYS A 319 5.48 0.17 29.09
N GLY A 320 5.67 0.86 27.97
CA GLY A 320 4.73 0.87 26.86
C GLY A 320 5.11 -0.08 25.75
N GLU A 321 4.28 -0.05 24.71
CA GLU A 321 4.37 -0.92 23.56
C GLU A 321 4.33 -0.10 22.28
N VAL A 322 5.08 -0.56 21.29
CA VAL A 322 5.10 0.04 19.96
C VAL A 322 4.68 -1.01 18.95
N ILE A 323 3.76 -0.64 18.07
CA ILE A 323 3.45 -1.34 16.82
C ILE A 323 3.92 -0.44 15.69
N VAL A 324 4.67 -1.03 14.75
CA VAL A 324 5.24 -0.31 13.61
C VAL A 324 4.76 -0.96 12.31
N VAL A 325 4.30 -0.13 11.39
CA VAL A 325 3.80 -0.50 10.06
C VAL A 325 4.65 0.20 9.01
N CYS A 326 5.06 -0.51 7.96
CA CYS A 326 6.01 0.03 6.96
C CYS A 326 5.41 0.92 5.87
N ASP A 327 4.08 1.08 5.86
CA ASP A 327 3.35 1.73 4.78
C ASP A 327 1.97 2.23 5.27
N SER A 328 1.59 3.46 4.90
CA SER A 328 0.30 4.04 5.25
C SER A 328 -0.86 3.56 4.37
N ASP A 329 -0.59 3.03 3.18
CA ASP A 329 -1.63 2.53 2.28
C ASP A 329 -2.36 1.30 2.83
N PHE A 330 -1.82 0.63 3.85
CA PHE A 330 -2.57 -0.38 4.62
C PHE A 330 -3.84 0.19 5.28
N PHE A 331 -3.89 1.51 5.50
CA PHE A 331 -5.03 2.23 6.08
C PHE A 331 -5.94 2.88 5.02
N ASN A 332 -5.60 2.77 3.73
CA ASN A 332 -6.37 3.37 2.63
C ASN A 332 -7.63 2.56 2.30
N THR A 333 -8.82 3.18 2.36
CA THR A 333 -10.11 2.48 2.23
C THR A 333 -10.50 2.04 0.84
N ALA A 334 -9.95 2.67 -0.21
CA ALA A 334 -10.04 2.10 -1.54
C ALA A 334 -9.44 0.69 -1.57
N LEU A 335 -8.50 0.38 -0.66
CA LEU A 335 -7.80 -0.89 -0.56
C LEU A 335 -8.48 -1.82 0.45
N VAL A 336 -9.02 -1.28 1.55
CA VAL A 336 -9.85 -2.02 2.50
C VAL A 336 -11.08 -2.65 1.83
N ARG A 337 -11.69 -1.97 0.85
CA ARG A 337 -12.86 -2.47 0.13
C ARG A 337 -12.60 -3.68 -0.80
N GLY A 338 -11.34 -3.93 -1.16
CA GLY A 338 -10.97 -5.00 -2.10
C GLY A 338 -10.11 -6.11 -1.53
N LEU A 339 -9.55 -5.92 -0.33
CA LEU A 339 -8.63 -6.86 0.32
C LEU A 339 -9.06 -7.04 1.78
N GLU A 340 -9.83 -8.08 2.06
CA GLU A 340 -10.40 -8.34 3.40
C GLU A 340 -9.34 -8.52 4.48
N GLY A 341 -8.14 -8.98 4.08
CA GLY A 341 -6.97 -8.99 4.94
C GLY A 341 -6.59 -7.61 5.48
N ALA A 342 -6.86 -6.52 4.74
CA ALA A 342 -6.62 -5.15 5.18
C ALA A 342 -7.60 -4.75 6.28
N TYR A 343 -8.88 -5.14 6.18
CA TYR A 343 -9.84 -4.90 7.24
C TYR A 343 -9.46 -5.64 8.52
N GLN A 344 -9.11 -6.94 8.41
CA GLN A 344 -8.62 -7.72 9.56
C GLN A 344 -7.33 -7.12 10.14
N PHE A 345 -6.43 -6.63 9.29
CA PHE A 345 -5.20 -5.95 9.70
C PHE A 345 -5.50 -4.75 10.59
N LEU A 346 -6.40 -3.86 10.15
CA LEU A 346 -6.81 -2.68 10.92
C LEU A 346 -7.50 -3.07 12.22
N LEU A 347 -8.45 -4.00 12.17
CA LEU A 347 -9.18 -4.47 13.34
C LEU A 347 -8.22 -5.07 14.39
N ASN A 348 -7.24 -5.87 13.96
CA ASN A 348 -6.25 -6.46 14.86
C ASN A 348 -5.39 -5.40 15.57
N ILE A 349 -4.89 -4.40 14.83
CA ILE A 349 -4.07 -3.33 15.40
C ILE A 349 -4.85 -2.53 16.44
N PHE A 350 -6.08 -2.12 16.12
CA PHE A 350 -6.88 -1.30 17.04
C PHE A 350 -7.44 -2.09 18.21
N ALA A 351 -7.80 -3.36 18.03
CA ALA A 351 -8.16 -4.23 19.15
C ALA A 351 -6.99 -4.42 20.09
N TYR A 352 -5.78 -4.66 19.56
CA TYR A 352 -4.59 -4.76 20.40
C TYR A 352 -4.30 -3.45 21.15
N ALA A 353 -4.41 -2.32 20.46
CA ALA A 353 -4.22 -1.00 21.06
C ALA A 353 -5.25 -0.73 22.17
N SER A 354 -6.48 -1.23 22.03
CA SER A 354 -7.53 -1.14 23.04
C SER A 354 -7.38 -2.14 24.19
N GLY A 355 -6.44 -3.09 24.09
CA GLY A 355 -6.27 -4.19 25.06
C GLY A 355 -7.29 -5.32 24.88
N GLU A 356 -7.96 -5.34 23.74
CA GLU A 356 -8.92 -6.36 23.35
C GLU A 356 -8.30 -7.36 22.35
N ARG A 357 -9.05 -8.42 22.09
CA ARG A 357 -8.72 -9.39 21.05
C ARG A 357 -9.72 -9.22 19.92
N ALA A 358 -9.23 -8.92 18.71
CA ALA A 358 -10.06 -8.83 17.53
C ALA A 358 -10.76 -10.16 17.26
N PRO A 359 -12.07 -10.18 16.93
CA PRO A 359 -12.67 -11.35 16.31
C PRO A 359 -12.00 -11.60 14.96
N LEU A 360 -11.95 -12.87 14.55
CA LEU A 360 -11.56 -13.19 13.19
C LEU A 360 -12.75 -12.92 12.27
N VAL A 361 -12.66 -11.83 11.52
CA VAL A 361 -13.57 -11.47 10.44
C VAL A 361 -13.08 -12.21 9.20
N VAL A 362 -13.59 -13.43 9.03
CA VAL A 362 -13.37 -14.17 7.80
C VAL A 362 -14.40 -13.76 6.78
N ARG A 363 -13.88 -13.36 5.64
CA ARG A 363 -14.62 -13.00 4.48
C ARG A 363 -13.88 -13.77 3.37
N GLU A 364 -14.63 -14.54 2.59
CA GLU A 364 -14.07 -15.59 1.72
C GLU A 364 -13.62 -14.95 0.40
N PHE A 365 -12.32 -15.04 0.05
CA PHE A 365 -11.80 -14.55 -1.22
C PHE A 365 -10.95 -15.56 -1.98
N TYR A 366 -10.88 -15.32 -3.28
CA TYR A 366 -10.02 -16.02 -4.22
C TYR A 366 -9.14 -15.02 -4.99
N ALA A 367 -7.87 -15.35 -5.22
CA ALA A 367 -6.96 -14.56 -6.05
C ALA A 367 -6.32 -15.42 -7.15
N LEU A 368 -6.07 -14.82 -8.31
CA LEU A 368 -5.43 -15.45 -9.46
C LEU A 368 -4.08 -14.79 -9.71
N LYS A 369 -3.01 -15.59 -9.78
CA LYS A 369 -1.67 -15.13 -10.15
C LYS A 369 -1.16 -15.92 -11.34
N THR A 370 -0.65 -15.20 -12.33
CA THR A 370 0.03 -15.80 -13.48
C THR A 370 1.52 -15.95 -13.17
N ILE A 371 2.07 -17.14 -13.37
CA ILE A 371 3.48 -17.39 -13.03
C ILE A 371 4.40 -16.98 -14.18
N GLU A 372 4.03 -17.28 -15.44
CA GLU A 372 4.88 -17.03 -16.61
C GLU A 372 4.02 -16.79 -17.87
N ALA A 373 4.31 -15.71 -18.60
CA ALA A 373 3.75 -15.42 -19.93
C ALA A 373 4.93 -15.19 -20.90
N PRO A 374 5.49 -16.25 -21.51
CA PRO A 374 6.64 -16.11 -22.40
C PRO A 374 6.29 -15.33 -23.67
N VAL A 375 7.28 -14.65 -24.25
CA VAL A 375 7.18 -14.19 -25.65
C VAL A 375 7.17 -15.45 -26.53
N LEU A 376 6.11 -15.63 -27.32
CA LEU A 376 5.92 -16.81 -28.15
C LEU A 376 6.28 -16.50 -29.60
N ILE A 377 6.78 -17.49 -30.33
CA ILE A 377 6.91 -17.46 -31.78
C ILE A 377 5.74 -18.27 -32.37
N GLU A 378 5.26 -17.86 -33.55
CA GLU A 378 4.23 -18.59 -34.28
C GLU A 378 4.62 -20.06 -34.49
N GLY A 379 3.74 -20.94 -34.04
CA GLY A 379 3.91 -22.39 -34.00
C GLY A 379 4.33 -22.95 -32.65
N ASP A 380 4.73 -22.10 -31.69
CA ASP A 380 5.11 -22.55 -30.35
C ASP A 380 3.91 -23.13 -29.58
N GLU A 381 4.19 -24.13 -28.75
CA GLU A 381 3.25 -24.70 -27.79
C GLU A 381 3.80 -24.50 -26.38
N THR A 382 2.98 -24.00 -25.46
CA THR A 382 3.39 -23.77 -24.06
C THR A 382 2.25 -24.04 -23.08
N ASN A 383 2.60 -24.14 -21.79
CA ASN A 383 1.65 -24.17 -20.70
C ASN A 383 1.42 -22.76 -20.14
N VAL A 384 0.17 -22.34 -20.02
CA VAL A 384 -0.22 -21.21 -19.18
C VAL A 384 -0.50 -21.78 -17.79
N THR A 385 0.21 -21.30 -16.77
CA THR A 385 0.02 -21.73 -15.38
C THR A 385 -0.59 -20.60 -14.55
N ILE A 386 -1.72 -20.91 -13.92
CA ILE A 386 -2.47 -20.03 -13.03
C ILE A 386 -2.40 -20.61 -11.63
N GLU A 387 -2.02 -19.79 -10.66
CA GLU A 387 -2.13 -20.11 -9.25
C GLU A 387 -3.41 -19.50 -8.71
N VAL A 388 -4.24 -20.34 -8.12
CA VAL A 388 -5.43 -19.94 -7.38
C VAL A 388 -5.10 -19.97 -5.89
N TYR A 389 -5.24 -18.83 -5.25
CA TYR A 389 -5.09 -18.66 -3.81
C TYR A 389 -6.46 -18.47 -3.19
N SER A 390 -6.68 -19.08 -2.03
CA SER A 390 -7.86 -18.75 -1.21
C SER A 390 -7.48 -18.57 0.26
N ASN A 391 -8.35 -17.86 0.99
CA ASN A 391 -8.35 -17.80 2.44
C ASN A 391 -9.58 -18.50 3.04
N VAL A 392 -10.29 -19.34 2.28
CA VAL A 392 -11.47 -20.06 2.78
C VAL A 392 -11.06 -20.99 3.93
N LEU A 393 -11.94 -21.12 4.93
CA LEU A 393 -11.66 -21.93 6.14
C LEU A 393 -11.93 -23.42 5.95
N ARG A 394 -12.57 -23.77 4.85
CA ARG A 394 -12.89 -25.13 4.45
C ARG A 394 -12.43 -25.33 3.02
N GLU A 395 -12.24 -26.59 2.65
CA GLU A 395 -12.01 -26.95 1.27
C GLU A 395 -13.25 -26.55 0.45
N GLU A 396 -13.04 -25.87 -0.67
CA GLU A 396 -14.12 -25.43 -1.54
C GLU A 396 -13.87 -25.84 -2.99
N ASP A 397 -14.92 -26.36 -3.61
CA ASP A 397 -14.93 -26.68 -5.03
C ASP A 397 -15.25 -25.43 -5.86
N VAL A 398 -14.31 -25.07 -6.72
CA VAL A 398 -14.42 -23.95 -7.65
C VAL A 398 -14.19 -24.42 -9.08
N VAL A 399 -14.67 -23.61 -10.02
CA VAL A 399 -14.51 -23.81 -11.45
C VAL A 399 -13.68 -22.66 -12.00
N LEU A 400 -12.52 -22.98 -12.56
CA LEU A 400 -11.76 -22.04 -13.37
C LEU A 400 -12.27 -22.15 -14.81
N MET A 401 -12.83 -21.06 -15.31
CA MET A 401 -13.23 -20.91 -16.71
C MET A 401 -12.30 -19.94 -17.42
N ASP A 402 -11.94 -20.25 -18.66
CA ASP A 402 -11.24 -19.29 -19.52
C ASP A 402 -11.69 -19.46 -20.97
N LYS A 403 -11.63 -18.36 -21.73
CA LYS A 403 -11.95 -18.33 -23.16
C LYS A 403 -10.68 -18.02 -23.96
N ILE A 404 -10.06 -19.07 -24.48
CA ILE A 404 -8.88 -18.98 -25.32
C ILE A 404 -9.27 -18.48 -26.72
N PRO A 405 -8.59 -17.44 -27.26
CA PRO A 405 -8.69 -17.06 -28.66
C PRO A 405 -8.44 -18.26 -29.59
N ARG A 406 -9.14 -18.33 -30.72
CA ARG A 406 -9.00 -19.47 -31.66
C ARG A 406 -7.57 -19.62 -32.17
N GLU A 407 -6.86 -18.50 -32.26
CA GLU A 407 -5.47 -18.38 -32.67
C GLU A 407 -4.49 -18.98 -31.65
N LEU A 408 -4.93 -19.19 -30.40
CA LEU A 408 -4.13 -19.77 -29.32
C LEU A 408 -4.60 -21.17 -28.88
N ALA A 409 -5.74 -21.64 -29.38
CA ALA A 409 -6.35 -22.89 -28.92
C ALA A 409 -5.73 -24.14 -29.61
N ILE A 410 -5.51 -25.20 -28.82
CA ILE A 410 -5.14 -26.56 -29.31
C ILE A 410 -6.39 -27.42 -29.60
N GLY A 411 -7.57 -26.92 -29.24
CA GLY A 411 -8.84 -27.60 -29.44
C GLY A 411 -10.01 -26.67 -29.10
N ASN A 412 -10.74 -27.00 -28.03
CA ASN A 412 -11.82 -26.13 -27.55
C ASN A 412 -11.29 -24.76 -27.12
N THR A 413 -12.03 -23.72 -27.50
CA THR A 413 -11.73 -22.33 -27.10
C THR A 413 -12.21 -22.00 -25.70
N THR A 414 -12.96 -22.90 -25.07
CA THR A 414 -13.44 -22.74 -23.70
C THR A 414 -12.80 -23.82 -22.86
N ILE A 415 -12.19 -23.41 -21.77
CA ILE A 415 -11.66 -24.28 -20.75
C ILE A 415 -12.56 -24.15 -19.52
N GLU A 416 -12.89 -25.29 -18.94
CA GLU A 416 -13.60 -25.39 -17.68
C GLU A 416 -12.88 -26.45 -16.84
N ILE A 417 -12.38 -26.06 -15.67
CA ILE A 417 -11.69 -26.98 -14.77
C ILE A 417 -12.30 -26.87 -13.40
N LYS A 418 -12.77 -28.02 -12.90
CA LYS A 418 -13.18 -28.16 -11.51
C LYS A 418 -11.95 -28.44 -10.67
N MET A 419 -11.80 -27.69 -9.59
CA MET A 419 -10.71 -27.87 -8.63
C MET A 419 -11.23 -27.70 -7.22
N SER A 420 -10.59 -28.39 -6.28
CA SER A 420 -10.84 -28.19 -4.87
C SER A 420 -9.69 -27.38 -4.30
N VAL A 421 -10.00 -26.21 -3.75
CA VAL A 421 -9.01 -25.33 -3.15
C VAL A 421 -8.96 -25.64 -1.65
N PRO A 422 -7.82 -26.13 -1.13
CA PRO A 422 -7.73 -26.47 0.28
C PRO A 422 -7.84 -25.22 1.15
N PRO A 423 -8.27 -25.36 2.42
CA PRO A 423 -8.39 -24.24 3.34
C PRO A 423 -7.08 -23.47 3.42
N ASN A 424 -7.14 -22.15 3.29
CA ASN A 424 -5.96 -21.28 3.40
C ASN A 424 -4.78 -21.67 2.48
N GLY A 425 -5.07 -22.34 1.37
CA GLY A 425 -4.07 -22.97 0.53
C GLY A 425 -4.01 -22.39 -0.89
N MET A 426 -3.15 -23.03 -1.69
CA MET A 426 -2.88 -22.68 -3.08
C MET A 426 -3.03 -23.92 -3.94
N VAL A 427 -3.68 -23.76 -5.09
CA VAL A 427 -3.72 -24.76 -6.15
C VAL A 427 -3.13 -24.16 -7.40
N LYS A 428 -2.20 -24.89 -8.03
CA LYS A 428 -1.69 -24.54 -9.35
C LYS A 428 -2.46 -25.31 -10.40
N TYR A 429 -2.83 -24.63 -11.47
CA TYR A 429 -3.39 -25.28 -12.64
C TYR A 429 -2.68 -24.81 -13.90
N SER A 430 -2.47 -25.73 -14.85
CA SER A 430 -1.84 -25.44 -16.12
C SER A 430 -2.68 -25.95 -17.28
N TYR A 431 -2.80 -25.15 -18.34
CA TYR A 431 -3.39 -25.58 -19.62
C TYR A 431 -2.48 -25.23 -20.79
N ARG A 432 -2.56 -26.04 -21.85
CA ARG A 432 -1.74 -25.83 -23.05
C ARG A 432 -2.40 -24.88 -24.04
N ILE A 433 -1.58 -24.01 -24.60
CA ILE A 433 -1.92 -23.14 -25.73
C ILE A 433 -0.94 -23.36 -26.88
N LYS A 434 -1.35 -23.01 -28.09
CA LYS A 434 -0.53 -23.04 -29.30
C LYS A 434 -0.64 -21.74 -30.07
N ALA A 435 0.48 -21.07 -30.26
CA ALA A 435 0.59 -19.80 -30.95
C ALA A 435 0.39 -19.95 -32.47
N ASN A 436 -0.84 -20.19 -32.94
CA ASN A 436 -1.11 -20.46 -34.35
C ASN A 436 -1.00 -19.23 -35.25
N LYS A 437 -1.13 -18.01 -34.69
CA LYS A 437 -0.97 -16.76 -35.43
C LYS A 437 -0.24 -15.68 -34.63
N PRO A 438 0.57 -14.84 -35.30
CA PRO A 438 1.19 -13.67 -34.68
C PRO A 438 0.14 -12.66 -34.21
N GLY A 439 0.40 -11.98 -33.11
CA GLY A 439 -0.51 -10.97 -32.56
C GLY A 439 -0.39 -10.80 -31.05
N ARG A 440 -1.15 -9.83 -30.53
CA ARG A 440 -1.34 -9.63 -29.10
C ARG A 440 -2.69 -10.21 -28.68
N TYR A 441 -2.69 -10.96 -27.61
CA TYR A 441 -3.87 -11.66 -27.10
C TYR A 441 -4.02 -11.41 -25.60
N LEU A 442 -5.27 -11.41 -25.13
CA LEU A 442 -5.61 -11.32 -23.72
C LEU A 442 -6.40 -12.57 -23.35
N LEU A 443 -5.90 -13.36 -22.40
CA LEU A 443 -6.66 -14.41 -21.73
C LEU A 443 -7.33 -13.82 -20.49
N GLN A 444 -8.55 -14.26 -20.20
CA GLN A 444 -9.36 -13.71 -19.11
C GLN A 444 -9.92 -14.85 -18.24
N PRO A 445 -9.06 -15.52 -17.45
CA PRO A 445 -9.51 -16.56 -16.55
C PRO A 445 -10.50 -15.99 -15.53
N ALA A 446 -11.58 -16.70 -15.31
CA ALA A 446 -12.63 -16.40 -14.35
C ALA A 446 -12.77 -17.57 -13.37
N LEU A 447 -12.89 -17.27 -12.08
CA LEU A 447 -13.16 -18.27 -11.05
C LEU A 447 -14.62 -18.18 -10.64
N ILE A 448 -15.31 -19.33 -10.59
CA ILE A 448 -16.74 -19.45 -10.34
C ILE A 448 -16.95 -20.47 -9.22
N LYS A 449 -17.76 -20.15 -8.22
CA LYS A 449 -18.14 -21.12 -7.17
C LYS A 449 -19.30 -21.96 -7.70
N ILE A 450 -19.31 -23.26 -7.41
CA ILE A 450 -20.39 -24.12 -7.88
C ILE A 450 -21.73 -23.63 -7.30
N GLY A 451 -22.62 -23.15 -8.16
CA GLY A 451 -23.93 -22.62 -7.77
C GLY A 451 -23.99 -21.11 -7.53
N GLU A 452 -22.90 -20.37 -7.72
CA GLU A 452 -22.85 -18.91 -7.61
C GLU A 452 -22.40 -18.24 -8.92
N GLU A 453 -22.44 -16.90 -8.97
CA GLU A 453 -21.89 -16.10 -10.08
C GLU A 453 -20.35 -16.06 -10.06
N ILE A 454 -19.75 -15.39 -11.05
CA ILE A 454 -18.30 -15.22 -11.18
C ILE A 454 -17.75 -14.52 -9.92
N ILE A 455 -16.83 -15.17 -9.22
CA ILE A 455 -16.22 -14.67 -7.98
C ILE A 455 -15.04 -13.72 -8.26
N ARG A 456 -14.24 -14.04 -9.29
CA ARG A 456 -12.99 -13.31 -9.60
C ARG A 456 -12.65 -13.43 -11.09
N THR A 457 -12.03 -12.41 -11.67
CA THR A 457 -11.44 -12.47 -13.01
C THR A 457 -9.97 -12.04 -12.99
N GLY A 458 -9.16 -12.62 -13.87
CA GLY A 458 -7.77 -12.27 -14.12
C GLY A 458 -7.55 -11.83 -15.57
N GLY A 459 -6.35 -11.36 -15.87
CA GLY A 459 -5.94 -10.96 -17.22
C GLY A 459 -4.50 -11.40 -17.50
N ILE A 460 -4.28 -12.07 -18.63
CA ILE A 460 -2.96 -12.51 -19.08
C ILE A 460 -2.72 -12.00 -20.49
N GLU A 461 -1.79 -11.06 -20.64
CA GLU A 461 -1.36 -10.59 -21.95
C GLU A 461 -0.31 -11.52 -22.54
N LEU A 462 -0.51 -11.91 -23.80
CA LEU A 462 0.39 -12.75 -24.58
C LEU A 462 0.76 -12.05 -25.87
N ASN A 463 2.05 -12.09 -26.21
CA ASN A 463 2.57 -11.54 -27.46
C ASN A 463 3.20 -12.66 -28.29
N VAL A 464 2.63 -12.91 -29.48
CA VAL A 464 3.10 -13.90 -30.45
C VAL A 464 3.79 -13.20 -31.62
N LEU A 465 5.06 -13.52 -31.83
CA LEU A 465 5.88 -13.03 -32.93
C LEU A 465 5.75 -13.93 -34.18
N PRO A 466 5.89 -13.38 -35.40
CA PRO A 466 5.86 -14.17 -36.63
C PRO A 466 7.03 -15.15 -36.72
N LYS A 467 6.75 -16.35 -37.27
CA LYS A 467 7.80 -17.31 -37.61
C LYS A 467 8.54 -16.79 -38.83
N GLU A 468 9.85 -16.52 -38.72
CA GLU A 468 10.62 -16.04 -39.86
C GLU A 468 10.44 -16.98 -41.07
N SER A 469 9.95 -16.42 -42.19
CA SER A 469 9.71 -17.20 -43.40
C SER A 469 11.03 -17.46 -44.12
N LYS A 470 11.38 -18.75 -44.28
CA LYS A 470 12.45 -19.15 -45.18
C LYS A 470 11.99 -19.02 -46.63
N ALA A 471 12.03 -17.81 -47.21
CA ALA A 471 12.22 -17.62 -48.65
C ALA A 471 12.67 -16.18 -49.02
N SER A 472 13.80 -16.14 -49.74
CA SER A 472 14.32 -15.02 -50.55
C SER A 472 15.12 -13.90 -49.86
N HIS A 473 16.32 -14.30 -49.44
CA HIS A 473 17.62 -13.62 -49.58
C HIS A 473 17.69 -12.09 -49.49
N SER A 474 18.54 -11.65 -48.56
CA SER A 474 19.57 -10.70 -48.90
C SER A 474 20.84 -11.00 -48.12
N LYS A 475 21.81 -11.65 -48.78
CA LYS A 475 23.22 -11.66 -48.33
C LYS A 475 23.71 -10.25 -48.02
N THR A 476 23.06 -9.21 -48.55
CA THR A 476 23.32 -7.80 -48.27
C THR A 476 22.99 -7.39 -46.82
N VAL A 477 22.02 -8.02 -46.13
CA VAL A 477 21.73 -7.68 -44.71
C VAL A 477 22.75 -8.33 -43.78
N LEU A 478 23.18 -9.56 -44.06
CA LEU A 478 24.26 -10.23 -43.32
C LEU A 478 25.63 -9.59 -43.60
N ILE A 479 25.88 -9.15 -44.84
CA ILE A 479 27.09 -8.38 -45.18
C ILE A 479 27.01 -6.98 -44.54
N ALA A 480 25.87 -6.31 -44.51
CA ALA A 480 25.72 -5.03 -43.83
C ALA A 480 25.91 -5.16 -42.31
N ALA A 481 25.34 -6.18 -41.67
CA ALA A 481 25.53 -6.46 -40.26
C ALA A 481 27.00 -6.82 -39.95
N ALA A 482 27.65 -7.63 -40.79
CA ALA A 482 29.07 -7.97 -40.63
C ALA A 482 30.00 -6.76 -40.84
N VAL A 483 29.69 -5.88 -41.80
CA VAL A 483 30.44 -4.63 -42.03
C VAL A 483 30.24 -3.65 -40.87
N ILE A 484 29.02 -3.52 -40.34
CA ILE A 484 28.75 -2.68 -39.15
C ILE A 484 29.51 -3.22 -37.94
N ILE A 485 29.49 -4.54 -37.70
CA ILE A 485 30.22 -5.17 -36.60
C ILE A 485 31.74 -4.98 -36.77
N LEU A 486 32.29 -5.17 -37.97
CA LEU A 486 33.71 -4.96 -38.24
C LEU A 486 34.15 -3.50 -38.10
N VAL A 487 33.33 -2.54 -38.55
CA VAL A 487 33.59 -1.11 -38.35
C VAL A 487 33.53 -0.76 -36.86
N THR A 488 32.56 -1.29 -36.12
CA THR A 488 32.42 -1.03 -34.67
C THR A 488 33.61 -1.61 -33.89
N ILE A 489 34.05 -2.83 -34.23
CA ILE A 489 35.24 -3.45 -33.64
C ILE A 489 36.51 -2.66 -34.02
N ALA A 490 36.66 -2.22 -35.27
CA ALA A 490 37.80 -1.41 -35.70
C ALA A 490 37.82 -0.03 -35.00
N SER A 491 36.67 0.60 -34.78
CA SER A 491 36.51 1.84 -34.01
C SER A 491 36.87 1.63 -32.54
N ILE A 492 36.41 0.54 -31.91
CA ILE A 492 36.77 0.18 -30.53
C ILE A 492 38.28 -0.10 -30.42
N ILE A 493 38.88 -0.79 -31.40
CA ILE A 493 40.33 -1.06 -31.43
C ILE A 493 41.14 0.23 -31.67
N MET A 494 40.67 1.15 -32.51
CA MET A 494 41.33 2.46 -32.69
C MET A 494 41.23 3.34 -31.46
N VAL A 495 40.07 3.38 -30.80
CA VAL A 495 39.86 4.13 -29.55
C VAL A 495 40.72 3.56 -28.43
N THR A 496 40.75 2.23 -28.26
CA THR A 496 41.60 1.57 -27.26
C THR A 496 43.10 1.66 -27.57
N ARG A 497 43.51 1.67 -28.85
CA ARG A 497 44.92 1.94 -29.24
C ARG A 497 45.32 3.41 -29.07
N ARG A 498 44.42 4.38 -29.29
CA ARG A 498 44.65 5.79 -28.97
C ARG A 498 44.75 6.03 -27.47
N TRP A 499 43.94 5.34 -26.67
CA TRP A 499 44.02 5.38 -25.21
C TRP A 499 45.30 4.76 -24.65
N LYS A 500 45.81 3.68 -25.27
CA LYS A 500 47.09 3.06 -24.89
C LYS A 500 48.34 3.80 -25.37
N LYS A 501 48.24 4.72 -26.34
CA LYS A 501 49.36 5.58 -26.79
C LYS A 501 49.36 6.97 -26.17
N GLY A 502 48.32 7.32 -25.39
CA GLY A 502 48.18 8.58 -24.67
C GLY A 502 48.40 8.47 -23.16
N ARG A 503 48.97 7.36 -22.69
CA ARG A 503 49.51 7.19 -21.34
C ARG A 503 50.99 6.88 -21.43
#